data_AF-A0ABD1U5P3-F1
#
_entry.id   AF-A0ABD1U5P3-F1
#
_cell.length_a   1.000
_cell.length_b   1.000
_cell.length_c   1.000
_cell.angle_alpha   90.00
_cell.angle_beta   90.00
_cell.angle_gamma   90.00
#
_symmetry.space_group_name_H-M   'P 1'
#
loop_
_entity.id
_entity.type
_entity.pdbx_description
1 polymer ?
#
loop_
_entity_poly.entity_id
_entity_poly.type
_entity_poly.pdbx_seq_one_letter_code
_entity_poly.pdbx_strand_id
1 'polypeptide(L)'
;MYHLARYADEEDTPIGAMPGCYRLGWRHGLVEEVSKARDVGVNSIVLFPKVLNTLKVINTDVALDLYSSDGHNGIVTEDGKTTLSTMHAERARAGADVVSPSDMMDGRIGAIQVALDDNGFQHVSIMSYTVNPANYRKVLVETREDESEGADILLVKPGLPYLDIIRLLRDNSHLPIAAYQVSRLYSMNKAGGVLKMIDEERVMMESLMCLRRAGVDIILSYFALQTARYLRGEKR
;
A
#
# COMPACT_ATOMS: atom_id res chain seq x y z
N MET A 1 8.52 3.31 1.34
CA MET A 1 7.72 2.52 2.29
C MET A 1 7.98 1.03 2.12
N TYR A 2 8.22 0.32 3.22
CA TYR A 2 8.47 -1.13 3.26
C TYR A 2 7.21 -1.91 3.67
N HIS A 3 7.07 -3.14 3.17
CA HIS A 3 5.81 -3.91 3.23
C HIS A 3 5.98 -5.16 4.08
N LEU A 4 5.14 -5.32 5.10
CA LEU A 4 5.18 -6.49 5.99
C LEU A 4 3.82 -7.20 5.99
N ALA A 5 3.84 -8.50 5.70
CA ALA A 5 2.67 -9.35 5.81
C ALA A 5 2.63 -9.96 7.21
N ARG A 6 1.65 -9.62 8.05
CA ARG A 6 1.54 -10.13 9.43
C ARG A 6 0.97 -11.55 9.44
N TYR A 7 1.42 -12.39 10.38
CA TYR A 7 0.75 -13.63 10.79
C TYR A 7 0.46 -13.59 12.32
N ALA A 8 -0.50 -14.37 12.84
CA ALA A 8 -0.84 -14.43 14.27
C ALA A 8 0.08 -15.37 15.11
N ASP A 9 0.65 -16.39 14.48
CA ASP A 9 1.75 -17.25 14.97
C ASP A 9 3.07 -16.47 15.16
N GLU A 10 3.98 -17.07 15.93
CA GLU A 10 5.25 -16.47 16.35
C GLU A 10 6.38 -16.63 15.31
N GLU A 11 6.19 -17.44 14.27
CA GLU A 11 7.23 -17.83 13.31
C GLU A 11 7.11 -17.15 11.94
N ASP A 12 8.26 -16.96 11.29
CA ASP A 12 8.35 -16.38 9.96
C ASP A 12 8.13 -17.45 8.87
N THR A 13 7.21 -17.18 7.94
CA THR A 13 6.88 -18.09 6.84
C THR A 13 7.22 -17.47 5.48
N PRO A 14 8.01 -18.13 4.62
CA PRO A 14 8.33 -17.60 3.30
C PRO A 14 7.10 -17.49 2.38
N ILE A 15 7.07 -16.48 1.53
CA ILE A 15 6.03 -16.31 0.50
C ILE A 15 6.57 -16.86 -0.83
N GLY A 16 6.16 -18.06 -1.22
CA GLY A 16 6.72 -18.75 -2.40
C GLY A 16 6.66 -17.95 -3.71
N ALA A 17 5.59 -17.17 -3.92
CA ALA A 17 5.44 -16.33 -5.12
C ALA A 17 6.29 -15.04 -5.10
N MET A 18 6.92 -14.72 -3.96
CA MET A 18 7.70 -13.50 -3.74
C MET A 18 9.04 -13.85 -3.06
N PRO A 19 10.05 -14.30 -3.83
CA PRO A 19 11.34 -14.71 -3.27
C PRO A 19 11.96 -13.61 -2.40
N GLY A 20 12.37 -13.97 -1.18
CA GLY A 20 12.94 -13.03 -0.21
C GLY A 20 11.91 -12.26 0.63
N CYS A 21 10.61 -12.43 0.39
CA CYS A 21 9.56 -11.88 1.24
C CYS A 21 8.98 -12.96 2.18
N TYR A 22 8.66 -12.55 3.40
CA TYR A 22 8.14 -13.42 4.45
C TYR A 22 6.84 -12.85 5.02
N ARG A 23 5.98 -13.75 5.50
CA ARG A 23 4.97 -13.42 6.50
C ARG A 23 5.67 -13.46 7.84
N LEU A 24 5.71 -12.34 8.54
CA LEU A 24 6.50 -12.21 9.75
C LEU A 24 5.66 -12.50 10.99
N GLY A 25 6.27 -13.25 11.91
CA GLY A 25 5.80 -13.41 13.28
C GLY A 25 5.91 -12.07 14.02
N TRP A 26 4.93 -11.77 14.87
CA TRP A 26 4.81 -10.41 15.44
C TRP A 26 5.86 -10.07 16.49
N ARG A 27 6.32 -11.05 17.29
CA ARG A 27 7.25 -10.81 18.41
C ARG A 27 8.68 -10.52 17.94
N HIS A 28 9.17 -11.34 17.02
CA HIS A 28 10.59 -11.36 16.65
C HIS A 28 10.77 -10.85 15.22
N GLY A 29 10.22 -11.57 14.22
CA GLY A 29 10.43 -11.26 12.81
C GLY A 29 10.02 -9.83 12.43
N LEU A 30 8.83 -9.39 12.83
CA LEU A 30 8.33 -8.06 12.49
C LEU A 30 9.22 -6.94 13.08
N VAL A 31 9.55 -7.04 14.37
CA VAL A 31 10.34 -6.03 15.08
C VAL A 31 11.76 -5.97 14.53
N GLU A 32 12.38 -7.13 14.31
CA GLU A 32 13.71 -7.23 13.73
C GLU A 32 13.76 -6.64 12.32
N GLU A 33 12.76 -6.95 11.49
CA GLU A 33 12.71 -6.46 10.12
C GLU A 33 12.47 -4.94 10.05
N VAL A 34 11.64 -4.40 10.94
CA VAL A 34 11.48 -2.95 11.10
C VAL A 34 12.79 -2.30 11.57
N SER A 35 13.53 -2.93 12.48
CA SER A 35 14.85 -2.44 12.92
C SER A 35 15.82 -2.37 11.74
N LYS A 36 15.95 -3.45 10.97
CA LYS A 36 16.81 -3.51 9.77
C LYS A 36 16.44 -2.42 8.76
N ALA A 37 15.15 -2.17 8.57
CA ALA A 37 14.65 -1.12 7.68
C ALA A 37 15.07 0.27 8.19
N ARG A 38 14.91 0.54 9.50
CA ARG A 38 15.32 1.81 10.12
C ARG A 38 16.83 2.04 10.06
N ASP A 39 17.63 1.01 10.27
CA ASP A 39 19.11 1.09 10.26
C ASP A 39 19.69 1.57 8.92
N VAL A 40 18.93 1.40 7.83
CA VAL A 40 19.29 1.85 6.48
C VAL A 40 18.49 3.08 6.02
N GLY A 41 17.71 3.69 6.91
CA GLY A 41 16.98 4.94 6.66
C GLY A 41 15.56 4.77 6.10
N VAL A 42 14.99 3.56 6.13
CA VAL A 42 13.57 3.35 5.76
C VAL A 42 12.69 3.59 6.99
N ASN A 43 12.05 4.76 7.02
CA ASN A 43 11.31 5.24 8.21
C ASN A 43 9.79 5.03 8.15
N SER A 44 9.26 4.50 7.05
CA SER A 44 7.81 4.31 6.88
C SER A 44 7.50 2.88 6.43
N ILE A 45 6.58 2.23 7.16
CA ILE A 45 6.22 0.82 7.00
C ILE A 45 4.72 0.72 6.74
N VAL A 46 4.32 -0.14 5.81
CA VAL A 46 2.92 -0.47 5.54
C VAL A 46 2.68 -1.92 5.99
N LEU A 47 1.66 -2.12 6.81
CA LEU A 47 1.31 -3.42 7.38
C LEU A 47 0.11 -4.02 6.65
N PHE A 48 0.24 -5.26 6.21
CA PHE A 48 -0.85 -6.05 5.61
C PHE A 48 -1.11 -7.29 6.47
N PRO A 49 -2.24 -7.37 7.20
CA PRO A 49 -2.51 -8.54 8.01
C PRO A 49 -2.93 -9.76 7.18
N LYS A 50 -2.31 -10.93 7.42
CA LYS A 50 -2.88 -12.22 7.01
C LYS A 50 -3.81 -12.70 8.12
N VAL A 51 -5.11 -12.60 7.86
CA VAL A 51 -6.14 -13.08 8.78
C VAL A 51 -6.34 -14.58 8.57
N LEU A 52 -6.47 -15.31 9.68
CA LEU A 52 -6.77 -16.75 9.66
C LEU A 52 -8.15 -16.97 9.01
N ASN A 53 -8.25 -18.00 8.17
CA ASN A 53 -9.50 -18.27 7.45
C ASN A 53 -10.67 -18.58 8.40
N THR A 54 -10.40 -19.11 9.59
CA THR A 54 -11.42 -19.38 10.63
C THR A 54 -12.02 -18.10 11.22
N LEU A 55 -11.31 -16.97 11.12
CA LEU A 55 -11.78 -15.66 11.55
C LEU A 55 -12.44 -14.89 10.40
N LYS A 56 -12.36 -15.40 9.16
CA LYS A 56 -13.05 -14.82 8.02
C LYS A 56 -14.53 -15.20 8.10
N VAL A 57 -15.38 -14.19 8.14
CA VAL A 57 -16.82 -14.39 7.99
C VAL A 57 -17.14 -14.35 6.49
N ILE A 58 -18.11 -15.16 6.03
CA ILE A 58 -18.66 -15.00 4.68
C ILE A 58 -19.36 -13.65 4.66
N ASN A 59 -18.67 -12.63 4.18
CA ASN A 59 -19.17 -11.27 4.11
C ASN A 59 -18.94 -10.78 2.68
N THR A 60 -20.03 -10.67 1.91
CA THR A 60 -19.99 -10.39 0.47
C THR A 60 -19.88 -8.89 0.15
N ASP A 61 -19.68 -8.01 1.13
CA ASP A 61 -20.11 -6.62 0.92
C ASP A 61 -19.28 -5.49 1.51
N VAL A 62 -18.02 -5.71 1.87
CA VAL A 62 -17.14 -4.58 2.27
C VAL A 62 -15.73 -4.91 1.81
N ALA A 63 -14.95 -3.90 1.44
CA ALA A 63 -13.53 -4.07 1.18
C ALA A 63 -12.77 -4.43 2.46
N LEU A 64 -12.82 -5.73 2.66
CA LEU A 64 -12.33 -6.54 3.71
C LEU A 64 -11.62 -7.71 3.02
N ASP A 65 -11.01 -7.57 1.85
CA ASP A 65 -10.41 -8.69 1.10
C ASP A 65 -9.55 -9.61 1.99
N LEU A 66 -8.85 -9.02 2.96
CA LEU A 66 -8.12 -9.73 4.01
C LEU A 66 -8.99 -10.52 4.99
N TYR A 67 -10.21 -10.07 5.28
CA TYR A 67 -11.19 -10.61 6.23
C TYR A 67 -12.42 -11.28 5.57
N SER A 68 -12.58 -11.17 4.25
CA SER A 68 -13.65 -11.81 3.47
C SER A 68 -13.21 -13.20 3.02
N SER A 69 -14.16 -14.12 2.96
CA SER A 69 -13.97 -15.49 2.46
C SER A 69 -13.85 -15.56 0.93
N ASP A 70 -14.43 -14.62 0.19
CA ASP A 70 -14.46 -14.62 -1.28
C ASP A 70 -13.36 -13.76 -1.93
N GLY A 71 -12.71 -12.88 -1.15
CA GLY A 71 -11.57 -12.08 -1.57
C GLY A 71 -11.92 -10.90 -2.49
N HIS A 72 -13.20 -10.52 -2.60
CA HIS A 72 -13.61 -9.33 -3.33
C HIS A 72 -13.47 -8.06 -2.47
N ASN A 73 -13.13 -6.94 -3.13
CA ASN A 73 -13.40 -5.61 -2.58
C ASN A 73 -14.89 -5.34 -2.83
N GLY A 74 -15.67 -5.21 -1.77
CA GLY A 74 -17.13 -5.27 -1.77
C GLY A 74 -17.86 -4.25 -2.66
N ILE A 75 -19.18 -4.44 -2.74
CA ILE A 75 -20.14 -3.54 -3.40
C ILE A 75 -20.54 -2.42 -2.41
N VAL A 76 -21.02 -1.29 -2.95
CA VAL A 76 -21.35 -0.08 -2.21
C VAL A 76 -22.67 -0.24 -1.43
N THR A 77 -22.60 -0.53 -0.14
CA THR A 77 -23.71 -0.35 0.82
C THR A 77 -23.33 0.62 1.93
N GLU A 78 -24.32 1.32 2.51
CA GLU A 78 -24.12 2.23 3.65
C GLU A 78 -23.51 1.50 4.87
N ASP A 79 -23.87 0.23 5.05
CA ASP A 79 -23.30 -0.65 6.07
C ASP A 79 -21.80 -0.92 5.80
N GLY A 80 -21.41 -1.03 4.53
CA GLY A 80 -20.02 -1.20 4.12
C GLY A 80 -19.15 0.01 4.40
N LYS A 81 -19.65 1.23 4.13
CA LYS A 81 -18.94 2.47 4.50
C LYS A 81 -18.77 2.58 6.01
N THR A 82 -19.83 2.31 6.77
CA THR A 82 -19.79 2.35 8.24
C THR A 82 -18.74 1.38 8.81
N THR A 83 -18.70 0.16 8.27
CA THR A 83 -17.73 -0.86 8.67
C THR A 83 -16.30 -0.41 8.35
N LEU A 84 -16.07 0.11 7.15
CA LEU A 84 -14.75 0.58 6.71
C LEU A 84 -14.26 1.75 7.58
N SER A 85 -15.11 2.75 7.81
CA SER A 85 -14.82 3.89 8.69
C SER A 85 -14.45 3.45 10.10
N THR A 86 -15.23 2.53 10.68
CA THR A 86 -14.94 1.98 12.01
C THR A 86 -13.57 1.31 12.07
N MET A 87 -13.23 0.49 11.07
CA MET A 87 -11.92 -0.15 11.02
C MET A 87 -10.76 0.84 10.92
N HIS A 88 -10.93 1.92 10.17
CA HIS A 88 -9.90 2.94 10.04
C HIS A 88 -9.74 3.77 11.32
N ALA A 89 -10.82 4.04 12.04
CA ALA A 89 -10.76 4.61 13.39
C ALA A 89 -10.03 3.68 14.38
N GLU A 90 -10.25 2.35 14.33
CA GLU A 90 -9.50 1.40 15.16
C GLU A 90 -8.02 1.34 14.80
N ARG A 91 -7.67 1.46 13.51
CA ARG A 91 -6.26 1.56 13.07
C ARG A 91 -5.59 2.83 13.61
N ALA A 92 -6.30 3.96 13.56
CA ALA A 92 -5.83 5.21 14.15
C ALA A 92 -5.64 5.08 15.65
N ARG A 93 -6.61 4.49 16.37
CA ARG A 93 -6.50 4.19 17.81
C ARG A 93 -5.31 3.29 18.14
N ALA A 94 -4.98 2.35 17.26
CA ALA A 94 -3.80 1.49 17.38
C ALA A 94 -2.47 2.19 17.08
N GLY A 95 -2.49 3.47 16.72
CA GLY A 95 -1.31 4.30 16.50
C GLY A 95 -0.85 4.39 15.04
N ALA A 96 -1.74 4.16 14.07
CA ALA A 96 -1.40 4.38 12.66
C ALA A 96 -1.33 5.89 12.34
N ASP A 97 -0.20 6.35 11.80
CA ASP A 97 -0.05 7.74 11.33
C ASP A 97 -0.79 8.01 10.01
N VAL A 98 -0.98 6.96 9.19
CA VAL A 98 -1.64 7.03 7.89
C VAL A 98 -2.57 5.84 7.73
N VAL A 99 -3.79 6.10 7.28
CA VAL A 99 -4.74 5.08 6.85
C VAL A 99 -4.87 5.06 5.33
N SER A 100 -4.97 3.87 4.73
CA SER A 100 -4.96 3.71 3.27
C SER A 100 -6.14 2.86 2.79
N PRO A 101 -7.35 3.43 2.65
CA PRO A 101 -8.50 2.71 2.10
C PRO A 101 -8.23 2.31 0.64
N SER A 102 -8.35 1.02 0.33
CA SER A 102 -8.07 0.45 -1.01
C SER A 102 -9.29 -0.21 -1.66
N ASP A 103 -10.47 0.16 -1.18
CA ASP A 103 -11.78 -0.42 -1.47
C ASP A 103 -12.41 0.06 -2.77
N MET A 104 -12.12 1.31 -3.17
CA MET A 104 -12.69 1.98 -4.35
C MET A 104 -14.20 2.28 -4.27
N MET A 105 -14.79 2.44 -3.07
CA MET A 105 -16.19 2.83 -2.92
C MET A 105 -16.38 4.36 -3.04
N ASP A 106 -17.46 4.81 -3.67
CA ASP A 106 -17.74 6.26 -3.73
C ASP A 106 -18.05 6.82 -2.33
N GLY A 107 -17.49 7.97 -1.95
CA GLY A 107 -17.75 8.59 -0.65
C GLY A 107 -16.99 7.99 0.55
N ARG A 108 -16.10 7.01 0.34
CA ARG A 108 -15.37 6.37 1.46
C ARG A 108 -14.44 7.32 2.18
N ILE A 109 -13.82 8.27 1.47
CA ILE A 109 -12.81 9.15 2.05
C ILE A 109 -13.49 10.08 3.04
N GLY A 110 -14.63 10.67 2.65
CA GLY A 110 -15.40 11.55 3.52
C GLY A 110 -15.95 10.80 4.73
N ALA A 111 -16.45 9.56 4.53
CA ALA A 111 -16.92 8.73 5.63
C ALA A 111 -15.80 8.35 6.62
N ILE A 112 -14.58 8.13 6.15
CA ILE A 112 -13.41 7.85 7.01
C ILE A 112 -12.98 9.13 7.72
N GLN A 113 -12.93 10.26 7.02
CA GLN A 113 -12.58 11.56 7.61
C GLN A 113 -13.49 11.91 8.78
N VAL A 114 -14.81 11.82 8.60
CA VAL A 114 -15.79 12.04 9.68
C VAL A 114 -15.54 11.12 10.87
N ALA A 115 -15.31 9.82 10.62
CA ALA A 115 -15.05 8.87 11.70
C ALA A 115 -13.74 9.13 12.44
N LEU A 116 -12.68 9.59 11.76
CA LEU A 116 -11.44 10.00 12.40
C LEU A 116 -11.67 11.25 13.25
N ASP A 117 -12.36 12.26 12.73
CA ASP A 117 -12.65 13.50 13.43
C ASP A 117 -13.49 13.27 14.70
N ASP A 118 -14.56 12.48 14.60
CA ASP A 118 -15.45 12.12 15.71
C ASP A 118 -14.73 11.36 16.83
N ASN A 119 -13.64 10.65 16.49
CA ASN A 119 -12.82 9.91 17.45
C ASN A 119 -11.56 10.69 17.90
N GLY A 120 -11.37 11.94 17.46
CA GLY A 120 -10.22 12.77 17.86
C GLY A 120 -8.90 12.43 17.14
N PHE A 121 -8.98 11.86 15.95
CA PHE A 121 -7.84 11.42 15.14
C PHE A 121 -7.56 12.34 13.95
N GLN A 122 -7.79 13.65 14.08
CA GLN A 122 -7.57 14.66 13.00
C GLN A 122 -6.11 14.72 12.49
N HIS A 123 -5.17 14.14 13.24
CA HIS A 123 -3.75 14.09 12.89
C HIS A 123 -3.38 12.91 12.00
N VAL A 124 -4.28 11.95 11.80
CA VAL A 124 -4.04 10.74 11.01
C VAL A 124 -4.38 11.03 9.56
N SER A 125 -3.39 10.87 8.66
CA SER A 125 -3.59 11.17 7.25
C SER A 125 -4.33 10.07 6.51
N ILE A 126 -5.10 10.44 5.48
CA ILE A 126 -5.78 9.51 4.58
C ILE A 126 -5.03 9.45 3.23
N MET A 127 -4.47 8.28 2.93
CA MET A 127 -3.88 7.98 1.62
C MET A 127 -4.93 7.29 0.74
N SER A 128 -5.59 8.05 -0.13
CA SER A 128 -6.62 7.51 -1.01
C SER A 128 -6.01 6.67 -2.13
N TYR A 129 -6.47 5.43 -2.27
CA TYR A 129 -6.23 4.66 -3.48
C TYR A 129 -7.06 5.25 -4.61
N THR A 130 -6.38 5.93 -5.53
CA THR A 130 -7.04 6.68 -6.59
C THR A 130 -7.01 5.86 -7.87
N VAL A 131 -8.22 5.60 -8.35
CA VAL A 131 -8.57 5.28 -9.73
C VAL A 131 -8.48 3.83 -10.17
N ASN A 132 -9.56 3.38 -10.82
CA ASN A 132 -9.54 2.16 -11.60
C ASN A 132 -8.63 2.35 -12.85
N PRO A 133 -7.51 1.63 -12.93
CA PRO A 133 -6.57 1.77 -14.04
C PRO A 133 -7.14 1.54 -15.45
N ALA A 134 -8.31 0.89 -15.55
CA ALA A 134 -8.96 0.63 -16.83
C ALA A 134 -9.59 1.89 -17.46
N ASN A 135 -9.73 3.01 -16.72
CA ASN A 135 -10.44 4.19 -17.20
C ASN A 135 -9.70 5.50 -16.94
N TYR A 136 -8.74 5.81 -17.80
CA TYR A 136 -7.97 7.06 -17.81
C TYR A 136 -8.84 8.33 -17.72
N ARG A 137 -10.03 8.33 -18.34
CA ARG A 137 -10.87 9.54 -18.43
C ARG A 137 -11.49 9.94 -17.08
N LYS A 138 -11.66 8.98 -16.18
CA LYS A 138 -12.24 9.23 -14.86
C LYS A 138 -11.23 9.66 -13.81
N VAL A 139 -9.92 9.54 -14.11
CA VAL A 139 -8.84 9.79 -13.15
C VAL A 139 -9.02 11.10 -12.41
N LEU A 140 -9.12 12.21 -13.17
CA LEU A 140 -9.24 13.54 -12.58
C LEU A 140 -10.58 13.81 -11.90
N VAL A 141 -11.63 13.05 -12.22
CA VAL A 141 -12.93 13.18 -11.55
C VAL A 141 -12.84 12.53 -10.18
N GLU A 142 -12.45 11.25 -10.13
CA GLU A 142 -12.31 10.48 -8.89
C GLU A 142 -11.26 11.11 -7.96
N THR A 143 -10.16 11.63 -8.51
CA THR A 143 -9.17 12.37 -7.71
C THR A 143 -9.75 13.62 -7.07
N ARG A 144 -10.55 14.43 -7.78
CA ARG A 144 -11.14 15.65 -7.21
C ARG A 144 -12.17 15.32 -6.14
N GLU A 145 -12.91 14.23 -6.31
CA GLU A 145 -13.84 13.73 -5.30
C GLU A 145 -13.08 13.36 -4.04
N ASP A 146 -12.05 12.51 -4.14
CA ASP A 146 -11.21 12.11 -3.01
C ASP A 146 -10.55 13.31 -2.31
N GLU A 147 -10.04 14.27 -3.07
CA GLU A 147 -9.47 15.52 -2.54
C GLU A 147 -10.52 16.32 -1.76
N SER A 148 -11.72 16.49 -2.32
CA SER A 148 -12.82 17.23 -1.69
C SER A 148 -13.35 16.54 -0.43
N GLU A 149 -13.15 15.23 -0.34
CA GLU A 149 -13.57 14.38 0.77
C GLU A 149 -12.53 14.30 1.90
N GLY A 150 -11.33 14.88 1.72
CA GLY A 150 -10.29 14.95 2.76
C GLY A 150 -9.11 14.00 2.57
N ALA A 151 -8.84 13.53 1.35
CA ALA A 151 -7.59 12.80 1.09
C ALA A 151 -6.36 13.71 1.31
N ASP A 152 -5.33 13.20 1.98
CA ASP A 152 -4.05 13.89 2.17
C ASP A 152 -2.99 13.45 1.15
N ILE A 153 -3.11 12.22 0.64
CA ILE A 153 -2.15 11.61 -0.29
C ILE A 153 -2.91 10.82 -1.34
N LEU A 154 -2.50 10.93 -2.61
CA LEU A 154 -3.07 10.17 -3.72
C LEU A 154 -2.19 8.97 -4.07
N LEU A 155 -2.72 7.75 -4.05
CA LEU A 155 -2.00 6.52 -4.33
C LEU A 155 -2.39 5.91 -5.68
N VAL A 156 -1.41 5.76 -6.57
CA VAL A 156 -1.56 5.00 -7.82
C VAL A 156 -1.05 3.56 -7.64
N LYS A 157 -1.91 2.58 -7.93
CA LYS A 157 -1.56 1.15 -7.87
C LYS A 157 -2.26 0.40 -9.02
N PRO A 158 -1.54 -0.42 -9.81
CA PRO A 158 -0.08 -0.54 -9.87
C PRO A 158 0.62 0.77 -10.23
N GLY A 159 1.89 0.96 -9.83
CA GLY A 159 2.64 2.18 -10.13
C GLY A 159 3.26 2.18 -11.53
N LEU A 160 4.22 1.27 -11.77
CA LEU A 160 5.07 1.29 -12.97
C LEU A 160 4.31 1.18 -14.32
N PRO A 161 3.21 0.41 -14.46
CA PRO A 161 2.44 0.38 -15.69
C PRO A 161 1.55 1.62 -15.92
N TYR A 162 1.47 2.52 -14.92
CA TYR A 162 0.56 3.67 -14.89
C TYR A 162 1.32 4.99 -14.65
N LEU A 163 2.53 5.10 -15.22
CA LEU A 163 3.35 6.31 -15.13
C LEU A 163 2.68 7.53 -15.77
N ASP A 164 1.85 7.30 -16.79
CA ASP A 164 1.01 8.30 -17.43
C ASP A 164 -0.07 8.84 -16.48
N ILE A 165 -0.69 7.98 -15.67
CA ILE A 165 -1.63 8.37 -14.62
C ILE A 165 -0.92 9.18 -13.54
N ILE A 166 0.23 8.71 -13.06
CA ILE A 166 1.05 9.44 -12.08
C ILE A 166 1.40 10.83 -12.60
N ARG A 167 1.84 10.92 -13.87
CA ARG A 167 2.18 12.19 -14.50
C ARG A 167 0.97 13.11 -14.58
N LEU A 168 -0.20 12.58 -14.95
CA LEU A 168 -1.46 13.31 -15.03
C LEU A 168 -1.87 13.87 -13.66
N LEU A 169 -1.81 13.05 -12.61
CA LEU A 169 -2.08 13.49 -11.24
C LEU A 169 -1.11 14.59 -10.81
N ARG A 170 0.19 14.45 -11.12
CA ARG A 170 1.22 15.44 -10.76
C ARG A 170 0.98 16.80 -11.39
N ASP A 171 0.34 16.84 -12.56
CA ASP A 171 -0.02 18.10 -13.25
C ASP A 171 -1.30 18.74 -12.71
N ASN A 172 -2.18 17.97 -12.06
CA ASN A 172 -3.56 18.40 -11.78
C ASN A 172 -3.90 18.39 -10.29
N SER A 173 -3.03 17.88 -9.43
CA SER A 173 -3.18 17.85 -7.98
C SER A 173 -1.99 18.52 -7.30
N HIS A 174 -2.26 19.14 -6.15
CA HIS A 174 -1.25 19.66 -5.25
C HIS A 174 -0.88 18.67 -4.13
N LEU A 175 -1.64 17.59 -3.97
CA LEU A 175 -1.37 16.58 -2.95
C LEU A 175 -0.12 15.76 -3.30
N PRO A 176 0.61 15.26 -2.29
CA PRO A 176 1.64 14.27 -2.48
C PRO A 176 1.12 13.04 -3.23
N ILE A 177 1.92 12.53 -4.18
CA ILE A 177 1.59 11.34 -4.94
C ILE A 177 2.40 10.15 -4.45
N ALA A 178 1.70 9.12 -4.01
CA ALA A 178 2.24 7.81 -3.74
C ALA A 178 2.06 6.87 -4.94
N ALA A 179 2.99 5.94 -5.14
CA ALA A 179 2.83 4.87 -6.11
C ALA A 179 3.28 3.53 -5.55
N TYR A 180 2.53 2.47 -5.88
CA TYR A 180 2.82 1.12 -5.42
C TYR A 180 3.46 0.27 -6.52
N GLN A 181 4.75 -0.05 -6.36
CA GLN A 181 5.40 -1.15 -7.08
C GLN A 181 4.89 -2.50 -6.53
N VAL A 182 3.79 -2.97 -7.12
CA VAL A 182 3.07 -4.16 -6.69
C VAL A 182 3.89 -5.44 -6.74
N SER A 183 3.43 -6.46 -6.00
CA SER A 183 4.10 -7.75 -5.82
C SER A 183 4.48 -8.45 -7.12
N ARG A 184 3.62 -8.41 -8.15
CA ARG A 184 3.92 -9.07 -9.44
C ARG A 184 5.15 -8.46 -10.13
N LEU A 185 5.32 -7.13 -10.05
CA LEU A 185 6.50 -6.46 -10.62
C LEU A 185 7.77 -6.82 -9.85
N TYR A 186 7.66 -6.90 -8.52
CA TYR A 186 8.76 -7.40 -7.68
C TYR A 186 9.16 -8.82 -8.08
N SER A 187 8.19 -9.73 -8.19
CA SER A 187 8.44 -11.13 -8.55
C SER A 187 9.00 -11.29 -9.95
N MET A 188 8.55 -10.49 -10.93
CA MET A 188 9.11 -10.48 -12.29
C MET A 188 10.60 -10.09 -12.28
N ASN A 189 10.96 -9.02 -11.55
CA ASN A 189 12.35 -8.59 -11.43
C ASN A 189 13.21 -9.65 -10.73
N LYS A 190 12.73 -10.22 -9.62
CA LYS A 190 13.44 -11.30 -8.90
C LYS A 190 13.64 -12.53 -9.80
N ALA A 191 12.61 -12.95 -10.52
CA ALA A 191 12.69 -14.10 -11.42
C ALA A 191 13.72 -13.87 -12.54
N GLY A 192 13.69 -12.71 -13.19
CA GLY A 192 14.66 -12.35 -14.23
C GLY A 192 16.09 -12.29 -13.71
N GLY A 193 16.29 -11.79 -12.49
CA GLY A 193 17.59 -11.76 -11.81
C GLY A 193 18.15 -13.15 -11.51
N VAL A 194 17.31 -14.03 -10.93
CA VAL A 194 17.68 -15.43 -10.66
C VAL A 194 18.02 -16.19 -11.94
N LEU A 195 17.26 -15.97 -13.01
CA LEU A 195 17.51 -16.55 -14.33
C LEU A 195 18.68 -15.89 -15.09
N LYS A 196 19.30 -14.84 -14.51
CA LYS A 196 20.37 -14.04 -15.13
C LYS A 196 19.98 -13.45 -16.49
N MET A 197 18.68 -13.22 -16.71
CA MET A 197 18.16 -12.59 -17.92
C MET A 197 18.28 -11.06 -17.83
N ILE A 198 18.33 -10.53 -16.62
CA ILE A 198 18.50 -9.11 -16.33
C ILE A 198 19.48 -8.92 -15.17
N ASP A 199 20.05 -7.72 -15.07
CA ASP A 199 20.70 -7.24 -13.86
C ASP A 199 19.61 -6.76 -12.88
N GLU A 200 19.32 -7.56 -11.85
CA GLU A 200 18.24 -7.31 -10.90
C GLU A 200 18.37 -5.94 -10.22
N GLU A 201 19.57 -5.58 -9.77
CA GLU A 201 19.79 -4.34 -9.02
C GLU A 201 19.63 -3.12 -9.93
N ARG A 202 20.17 -3.18 -11.14
CA ARG A 202 20.00 -2.10 -12.12
C ARG A 202 18.54 -1.92 -12.51
N VAL A 203 17.83 -3.01 -12.82
CA VAL A 203 16.41 -2.93 -13.20
C VAL A 203 15.53 -2.49 -12.03
N MET A 204 15.84 -2.93 -10.80
CA MET A 204 15.20 -2.41 -9.58
C MET A 204 15.37 -0.89 -9.49
N MET A 205 16.61 -0.38 -9.53
CA MET A 205 16.86 1.06 -9.41
C MET A 205 16.23 1.85 -10.56
N GLU A 206 16.29 1.35 -11.79
CA GLU A 206 15.66 1.97 -12.96
C GLU A 206 14.14 2.07 -12.80
N SER A 207 13.49 1.01 -12.32
CA SER A 207 12.04 1.03 -12.07
C SER A 207 11.63 2.08 -11.03
N LEU A 208 12.45 2.29 -10.00
CA LEU A 208 12.21 3.29 -8.96
C LEU A 208 12.49 4.72 -9.48
N MET A 209 13.52 4.88 -10.30
CA MET A 209 13.81 6.15 -10.98
C MET A 209 12.68 6.54 -11.94
N CYS A 210 12.08 5.58 -12.67
CA CYS A 210 10.93 5.83 -13.52
C CYS A 210 9.74 6.39 -12.72
N LEU A 211 9.43 5.80 -11.56
CA LEU A 211 8.39 6.30 -10.66
C LEU A 211 8.71 7.71 -10.15
N ARG A 212 9.94 7.95 -9.66
CA ARG A 212 10.35 9.30 -9.22
C ARG A 212 10.24 10.33 -10.33
N ARG A 213 10.73 10.00 -11.53
CA ARG A 213 10.67 10.89 -12.70
C ARG A 213 9.24 11.21 -13.13
N ALA A 214 8.30 10.28 -12.98
CA ALA A 214 6.90 10.52 -13.31
C ALA A 214 6.19 11.50 -12.35
N GLY A 215 6.77 11.76 -11.17
CA GLY A 215 6.24 12.71 -10.19
C GLY A 215 5.86 12.10 -8.85
N VAL A 216 6.28 10.86 -8.56
CA VAL A 216 5.98 10.20 -7.28
C VAL A 216 6.81 10.79 -6.13
N ASP A 217 6.13 11.20 -5.07
CA ASP A 217 6.68 11.67 -3.80
C ASP A 217 6.95 10.50 -2.82
N ILE A 218 6.13 9.45 -2.86
CA ILE A 218 6.24 8.28 -1.96
C ILE A 218 6.17 6.98 -2.76
N ILE A 219 7.23 6.16 -2.72
CA ILE A 219 7.22 4.83 -3.36
C ILE A 219 6.97 3.74 -2.32
N LEU A 220 5.91 2.98 -2.54
CA LEU A 220 5.60 1.73 -1.85
C LEU A 220 6.25 0.58 -2.62
N SER A 221 7.23 -0.09 -2.02
CA SER A 221 7.94 -1.19 -2.69
C SER A 221 8.46 -2.25 -1.72
N TYR A 222 8.41 -3.51 -2.16
CA TYR A 222 9.08 -4.64 -1.51
C TYR A 222 10.60 -4.58 -1.64
N PHE A 223 11.12 -3.79 -2.59
CA PHE A 223 12.55 -3.54 -2.74
C PHE A 223 13.09 -2.46 -1.79
N ALA A 224 12.28 -1.87 -0.90
CA ALA A 224 12.69 -0.70 -0.12
C ALA A 224 13.98 -0.92 0.68
N LEU A 225 14.11 -2.06 1.39
CA LEU A 225 15.32 -2.40 2.13
C LEU A 225 16.54 -2.57 1.20
N GLN A 226 16.38 -3.32 0.10
CA GLN A 226 17.45 -3.55 -0.88
C GLN A 226 17.90 -2.24 -1.56
N THR A 227 16.95 -1.37 -1.87
CA THR A 227 17.20 -0.04 -2.45
C THR A 227 17.98 0.84 -1.50
N ALA A 228 17.57 0.89 -0.22
CA ALA A 228 18.25 1.69 0.78
C ALA A 228 19.71 1.25 0.97
N ARG A 229 19.97 -0.06 1.05
CA ARG A 229 21.33 -0.62 1.07
C ARG A 229 22.13 -0.25 -0.18
N TYR A 230 21.54 -0.41 -1.36
CA TYR A 230 22.16 -0.04 -2.63
C TYR A 230 22.59 1.44 -2.64
N LEU A 231 21.70 2.35 -2.20
CA LEU A 231 21.97 3.79 -2.14
C LEU A 231 23.06 4.16 -1.12
N ARG A 232 23.28 3.34 -0.09
CA ARG A 232 24.39 3.48 0.87
C ARG A 232 25.71 2.91 0.36
N GLY A 233 25.72 2.25 -0.80
CA GLY A 233 26.90 1.54 -1.31
C GLY A 233 27.13 0.17 -0.65
N GLU A 234 26.19 -0.32 0.15
CA GLU A 234 26.17 -1.68 0.70
C GLU A 234 25.71 -2.63 -0.41
N LYS A 235 26.62 -2.92 -1.35
CA LYS A 235 26.35 -3.88 -2.43
C LYS A 235 26.26 -5.30 -1.88
N ARG A 236 25.44 -6.11 -2.55
CA ARG A 236 25.17 -7.50 -2.22
C ARG A 236 26.37 -8.41 -2.47
#